data_AF-A0A2W5ZNA0-F1
#
_entry.id   AF-A0A2W5ZNA0-F1
#
_cell.length_a   1.000
_cell.length_b   1.000
_cell.length_c   1.000
_cell.angle_alpha   90.00
_cell.angle_beta   90.00
_cell.angle_gamma   90.00
#
_symmetry.space_group_name_H-M   'P 1'
#
loop_
_entity.id
_entity.type
_entity.pdbx_description
1 polymer ?
#
loop_
_entity_poly.entity_id
_entity_poly.type
_entity_poly.pdbx_seq_one_letter_code
_entity_poly.pdbx_strand_id
1 'polypeptide(L)'
;MKNHVPIMTIFSELPDRESVVRQAKNVILFINDKSLPVTPKAVYYPPLLAGGSYLSWAVVLTPELVGALKMAKRIGSGVSPGPSDVFAGVAGINVGEGRRSWCGR
;
A
#
# COMPACT_ATOMS: atom_id res chain seq x y z
N MET A 1 -27.88 2.18 -1.55
CA MET A 1 -26.71 1.76 -2.36
C MET A 1 -25.50 1.78 -1.44
N LYS A 2 -24.73 0.68 -1.34
CA LYS A 2 -23.46 0.73 -0.59
C LYS A 2 -22.52 1.64 -1.38
N ASN A 3 -22.02 2.71 -0.76
CA ASN A 3 -21.04 3.59 -1.42
C ASN A 3 -19.81 2.76 -1.77
N HIS A 4 -19.60 2.52 -3.07
CA HIS A 4 -18.40 1.87 -3.56
C HIS A 4 -17.25 2.86 -3.43
N VAL A 5 -16.43 2.69 -2.39
CA VAL A 5 -15.23 3.48 -2.17
C VAL A 5 -14.08 2.83 -2.95
N PRO A 6 -13.33 3.57 -3.78
CA PRO A 6 -12.18 3.00 -4.46
C PRO A 6 -11.10 2.64 -3.45
N ILE A 7 -10.51 1.45 -3.59
CA ILE A 7 -9.46 0.96 -2.70
C ILE A 7 -8.25 0.50 -3.51
N MET A 8 -7.08 0.57 -2.88
CA MET A 8 -5.87 -0.09 -3.35
C MET A 8 -5.55 -1.20 -2.37
N THR A 9 -5.56 -2.44 -2.86
CA THR A 9 -5.13 -3.62 -2.13
C THR A 9 -3.66 -3.86 -2.41
N ILE A 10 -2.88 -4.12 -1.36
CA ILE A 10 -1.47 -4.45 -1.44
C ILE A 10 -1.29 -5.89 -0.97
N PHE A 11 -0.53 -6.68 -1.74
CA PHE A 11 -0.04 -7.99 -1.33
C PHE A 11 1.48 -7.92 -1.22
N SER A 12 2.01 -8.29 -0.07
CA SER A 12 3.45 -8.35 0.18
C SER A 12 3.85 -9.75 0.58
N GLU A 13 4.78 -10.32 -0.16
CA GLU A 13 5.42 -11.58 0.20
C GLU A 13 6.50 -11.30 1.25
N LEU A 14 6.38 -11.93 2.42
CA LEU A 14 7.29 -11.74 3.54
C LEU A 14 7.61 -13.10 4.18
N PRO A 15 8.89 -13.42 4.46
CA PRO A 15 9.28 -14.67 5.10
C PRO A 15 8.65 -14.88 6.48
N ASP A 16 8.54 -13.81 7.30
CA ASP A 16 8.00 -13.85 8.67
C ASP A 16 6.69 -13.04 8.81
N ARG A 17 5.73 -13.34 7.94
CA ARG A 17 4.44 -12.62 7.88
C ARG A 17 3.60 -12.69 9.17
N GLU A 18 3.70 -13.78 9.94
CA GLU A 18 2.90 -13.98 11.15
C GLU A 18 3.37 -13.09 12.30
N SER A 19 4.68 -12.97 12.46
CA SER A 19 5.25 -12.01 13.41
C SER A 19 4.92 -10.57 12.99
N VAL A 20 5.08 -10.27 11.70
CA VAL A 20 4.78 -8.94 11.14
C VAL A 20 3.32 -8.54 11.36
N VAL A 21 2.35 -9.44 11.10
CA VAL A 21 0.92 -9.09 11.29
C VAL A 21 0.57 -8.81 12.75
N ARG A 22 1.21 -9.51 13.69
CA ARG A 22 1.00 -9.30 15.15
C ARG A 22 1.58 -7.97 15.62
N GLN A 23 2.67 -7.52 15.00
CA GLN A 23 3.38 -6.32 15.40
C GLN A 23 2.92 -5.07 14.65
N ALA A 24 2.40 -5.22 13.43
CA ALA A 24 2.00 -4.12 12.56
C ALA A 24 0.86 -3.29 13.18
N LYS A 25 1.11 -2.00 13.40
CA LYS A 25 0.12 -1.03 13.89
C LYS A 25 -0.22 0.03 12.85
N ASN A 26 0.69 0.26 11.90
CA ASN A 26 0.58 1.33 10.92
C ASN A 26 0.78 0.79 9.51
N VAL A 27 0.04 1.37 8.56
CA VAL A 27 0.26 1.19 7.13
C VAL A 27 1.00 2.41 6.61
N ILE A 28 1.99 2.19 5.75
CA ILE A 28 2.79 3.26 5.13
C ILE A 28 2.66 3.13 3.61
N LEU A 29 2.49 4.27 2.93
CA LEU A 29 2.56 4.38 1.49
C LEU A 29 3.74 5.24 1.10
N PHE A 30 4.46 4.84 0.06
CA PHE A 30 5.55 5.60 -0.52
C PHE A 30 5.17 5.99 -1.95
N ILE A 31 5.22 7.28 -2.25
CA ILE A 31 5.05 7.79 -3.62
C ILE A 31 6.22 8.70 -3.93
N ASN A 32 6.99 8.38 -4.97
CA ASN A 32 8.20 9.13 -5.35
C ASN A 32 9.15 9.37 -4.17
N ASP A 33 9.42 8.31 -3.41
CA ASP A 33 10.31 8.30 -2.24
C ASP A 33 9.84 9.17 -1.05
N LYS A 34 8.63 9.74 -1.12
CA LYS A 34 7.98 10.41 0.01
C LYS A 34 7.04 9.44 0.71
N SER A 35 7.23 9.31 2.03
CA SER A 35 6.28 8.63 2.90
C SER A 35 5.03 9.49 3.04
N LEU A 36 3.89 8.93 2.64
CA LEU A 36 2.58 9.48 2.92
C LEU A 36 2.00 8.70 4.11
N PRO A 37 1.80 9.36 5.26
CA PRO A 37 1.19 8.69 6.40
C PRO A 37 -0.25 8.30 6.04
N VAL A 38 -0.52 6.99 6.04
CA VAL A 38 -1.89 6.49 5.94
C VAL A 38 -2.51 6.61 7.32
N THR A 39 -3.42 7.57 7.48
CA THR A 39 -4.16 7.68 8.75
C THR A 39 -4.98 6.41 8.98
N PRO A 40 -5.26 6.01 10.24
CA PRO A 40 -6.08 4.83 10.51
C PRO A 40 -7.45 4.85 9.80
N LYS A 41 -8.03 6.03 9.57
CA LYS A 41 -9.29 6.20 8.83
C LYS A 41 -9.19 5.92 7.33
N ALA A 42 -7.99 5.99 6.77
CA ALA A 42 -7.71 5.68 5.37
C ALA A 42 -7.37 4.20 5.15
N VAL A 43 -7.28 3.39 6.21
CA VAL A 43 -7.12 1.93 6.11
C VAL A 43 -8.51 1.32 5.93
N TYR A 44 -8.76 0.68 4.78
CA TYR A 44 -10.03 0.02 4.49
C TYR A 44 -10.15 -1.33 5.23
N TYR A 45 -9.06 -2.11 5.23
CA TYR A 45 -8.87 -3.23 6.16
C TYR A 45 -7.40 -3.34 6.57
N PRO A 46 -7.13 -3.75 7.82
CA PRO A 46 -5.77 -3.81 8.37
C PRO A 46 -4.96 -4.95 7.74
N PRO A 47 -3.63 -4.98 7.97
CA PRO A 47 -2.79 -6.11 7.58
C PRO A 47 -3.33 -7.44 8.09
N LEU A 48 -3.48 -8.39 7.18
CA LEU A 48 -3.98 -9.74 7.43
C LEU A 48 -3.24 -10.76 6.55
N LEU A 49 -3.17 -12.01 7.02
CA LEU A 49 -2.58 -13.09 6.23
C LEU A 49 -3.50 -13.41 5.04
N ALA A 50 -2.93 -13.44 3.84
CA ALA A 50 -3.64 -13.74 2.60
C ALA A 50 -3.00 -14.93 1.88
N GLY A 51 -3.76 -16.04 1.82
CA GLY A 51 -3.27 -17.28 1.23
C GLY A 51 -2.04 -17.86 1.95
N GLY A 52 -1.24 -18.63 1.22
CA GLY A 52 -0.07 -19.35 1.75
C GLY A 52 1.24 -18.58 1.73
N SER A 53 1.29 -17.36 1.17
CA SER A 53 2.55 -16.62 0.93
C SER A 53 2.49 -15.13 1.29
N TYR A 54 1.32 -14.53 1.45
CA TYR A 54 1.20 -13.07 1.46
C TYR A 54 0.68 -12.49 2.77
N LEU A 55 1.11 -11.27 3.05
CA LEU A 55 0.43 -10.30 3.90
C LEU A 55 -0.36 -9.35 3.00
N SER A 56 -1.61 -9.06 3.33
CA SER A 56 -2.49 -8.17 2.57
C SER A 56 -3.07 -7.06 3.42
N TRP A 57 -3.21 -5.87 2.86
CA TRP A 57 -3.95 -4.75 3.45
C TRP A 57 -4.56 -3.90 2.35
N ALA A 58 -5.56 -3.08 2.69
CA ALA A 58 -6.11 -2.12 1.74
C ALA A 58 -6.25 -0.72 2.33
N VAL A 59 -6.06 0.25 1.46
CA VAL A 59 -6.22 1.66 1.75
C VAL A 59 -7.29 2.26 0.85
N VAL A 60 -8.05 3.21 1.38
CA VAL A 60 -9.00 4.01 0.63
C VAL A 60 -8.23 4.95 -0.29
N LEU A 61 -8.61 4.98 -1.57
CA LEU A 61 -8.08 5.90 -2.55
C LEU A 61 -8.82 7.23 -2.49
N THR A 62 -8.32 8.17 -1.68
CA THR A 62 -8.82 9.55 -1.69
C THR A 62 -8.48 10.24 -3.01
N PRO A 63 -9.20 11.30 -3.43
CA PRO A 63 -8.86 12.06 -4.63
C PRO A 63 -7.40 12.54 -4.67
N GLU A 64 -6.85 12.95 -3.53
CA GLU A 64 -5.46 13.38 -3.38
C GLU A 64 -4.50 12.21 -3.65
N LEU A 65 -4.79 11.03 -3.09
CA LEU A 65 -3.98 9.84 -3.31
C LEU A 65 -4.07 9.39 -4.78
N VAL A 66 -5.25 9.44 -5.40
CA VAL A 66 -5.42 9.14 -6.84
C VAL A 66 -4.58 10.09 -7.70
N GLY A 67 -4.59 11.39 -7.38
CA GLY A 67 -3.75 12.38 -8.06
C GLY A 67 -2.26 12.06 -7.93
N ALA A 68 -1.81 11.73 -6.72
CA ALA A 68 -0.42 11.35 -6.46
C ALA A 68 0.00 10.08 -7.21
N LEU A 69 -0.84 9.05 -7.23
CA LEU A 69 -0.57 7.77 -7.92
C LEU A 69 -0.47 7.96 -9.45
N LYS A 70 -1.31 8.82 -10.05
CA LYS A 70 -1.26 9.14 -11.49
C LYS A 70 0.09 9.75 -11.91
N MET A 71 0.68 10.55 -11.03
CA MET A 71 1.97 11.22 -11.26
C MET A 71 3.17 10.44 -10.71
N ALA A 72 2.93 9.33 -10.01
CA ALA A 72 3.98 8.55 -9.37
C ALA A 72 4.89 7.89 -10.43
N LYS A 73 6.20 7.99 -10.25
CA LYS A 73 7.23 7.18 -10.93
C LYS A 73 7.58 5.93 -10.13
N ARG A 74 7.39 5.98 -8.81
CA ARG A 74 7.62 4.87 -7.89
C ARG A 74 6.52 4.83 -6.85
N ILE A 75 5.99 3.64 -6.58
CA ILE A 75 4.95 3.41 -5.57
C ILE A 75 5.38 2.22 -4.73
N GLY A 76 5.35 2.38 -3.41
CA GLY A 76 5.61 1.30 -2.46
C GLY A 76 4.63 1.32 -1.31
N SER A 77 4.57 0.23 -0.56
CA SER A 77 3.79 0.16 0.66
C SER A 77 4.40 -0.85 1.61
N GLY A 78 4.09 -0.71 2.89
CA GLY A 78 4.42 -1.69 3.90
C GLY A 78 3.78 -1.34 5.23
N VAL A 79 4.23 -2.03 6.25
CA VAL A 79 3.66 -1.94 7.59
C VAL A 79 4.74 -1.67 8.62
N SER A 80 4.35 -1.06 9.74
CA SER A 80 5.26 -0.71 10.83
C SER A 80 4.64 -0.94 12.21
N PRO A 81 5.43 -1.38 13.21
CA PRO A 81 5.02 -1.46 14.61
C PRO A 81 4.91 -0.08 15.31
N GLY A 82 5.50 0.97 14.72
CA GLY A 82 5.54 2.32 15.30
C GLY A 82 5.46 3.43 14.25
N PRO A 83 5.53 4.71 14.65
CA PRO A 83 5.65 5.81 13.70
C PRO A 83 6.96 5.70 12.92
N SER A 84 6.86 5.67 11.60
CA SER A 84 7.90 5.96 10.58
C SER A 84 9.21 5.15 10.48
N ASP A 85 9.66 4.39 11.48
CA ASP A 85 11.08 3.96 11.48
C ASP A 85 11.34 2.47 11.26
N VAL A 86 10.32 1.60 11.37
CA VAL A 86 10.48 0.14 11.20
C VAL A 86 9.57 -0.35 10.10
N PHE A 87 10.12 -0.62 8.92
CA PHE A 87 9.37 -1.02 7.73
C PHE A 87 9.56 -2.51 7.42
N ALA A 88 8.46 -3.26 7.38
CA ALA A 88 8.43 -4.61 6.80
C ALA A 88 7.51 -4.58 5.56
N GLY A 89 8.09 -4.63 4.37
CA GLY A 89 7.36 -4.57 3.10
C GLY A 89 8.29 -4.48 1.88
N VAL A 90 7.77 -4.71 0.68
CA VAL A 90 8.54 -4.56 -0.56
C VAL A 90 8.73 -3.07 -0.87
N ALA A 91 9.99 -2.64 -0.93
CA ALA A 91 10.39 -1.27 -1.23
C ALA A 91 10.19 -0.91 -2.72
N GLY A 92 8.93 -0.70 -3.10
CA GLY A 92 8.53 0.07 -4.27
C GLY A 92 8.67 -0.60 -5.64
N ILE A 93 7.61 -0.52 -6.43
CA ILE A 93 7.59 -0.87 -7.84
C ILE A 93 7.84 0.42 -8.64
N ASN A 94 8.72 0.35 -9.65
CA ASN A 94 8.84 1.41 -10.65
C ASN A 94 7.57 1.44 -11.48
N VAL A 95 6.85 2.55 -11.43
CA VAL A 95 5.57 2.71 -12.11
C VAL A 95 5.82 3.60 -13.33
N GLY A 96 6.10 2.97 -14.47
CA GLY A 96 6.45 3.70 -15.69
C GLY A 96 6.75 2.85 -16.91
N GLU A 97 7.35 1.67 -16.73
CA GLU A 97 7.58 0.72 -17.82
C GLU A 97 6.25 0.06 -18.22
N GLY A 98 5.44 0.75 -19.04
CA GLY A 98 4.18 0.23 -19.57
C GLY A 98 2.98 1.18 -19.54
N ARG A 99 3.07 2.39 -18.97
CA ARG A 99 1.92 3.32 -18.97
C ARG A 99 1.48 3.76 -20.37
N ARG A 100 2.42 3.82 -21.33
CA ARG A 100 2.12 4.16 -22.72
C ARG A 100 1.23 3.12 -23.41
N SER A 101 1.23 1.86 -22.98
CA SER A 101 0.37 0.83 -23.58
C SER A 101 -1.04 0.74 -22.97
N TRP A 102 -1.32 1.46 -21.88
CA TRP A 102 -2.61 1.42 -21.19
C TRP A 102 -3.45 2.69 -21.38
N CYS A 103 -2.81 3.85 -21.60
CA CYS A 103 -3.50 5.11 -21.93
C CYS A 103 -3.72 5.33 -23.43
N GLY A 104 -3.55 4.28 -24.24
CA GLY A 104 -3.71 4.33 -25.69
C GLY A 104 -4.35 3.07 -26.22
N ARG A 105 -5.65 2.90 -25.96
CA ARG A 105 -6.67 2.32 -26.86
C ARG A 105 -8.03 2.85 -26.46
#